data_AF-A0A2V8YPA0-F1
#
_entry.id   AF-A0A2V8YPA0-F1
#
_cell.length_a   1.000
_cell.length_b   1.000
_cell.length_c   1.000
_cell.angle_alpha   90.00
_cell.angle_beta   90.00
_cell.angle_gamma   90.00
#
_symmetry.space_group_name_H-M   'P 1'
#
loop_
_entity.id
_entity.type
_entity.pdbx_description
1 polymer ?
#
loop_
_entity_poly.entity_id
_entity_poly.type
_entity_poly.pdbx_seq_one_letter_code
_entity_poly.pdbx_strand_id
1 'polypeptide(L)'
;MWVFQAIGLFFTAIAWRLTGALRLGRTLIRALSSRNENLRNIAGILLVRAGKRAEPLLQEALHRRENLPMTLTLLADLGDRIVEKEIQPFSTDRDPRVAEAARQALRVFESNR
;
A
#
# COMPACT_ATOMS: atom_id res chain seq x y z
N MET A 1 21.04 -10.19 -8.96
CA MET A 1 20.09 -9.87 -10.05
C MET A 1 18.71 -9.60 -9.46
N TRP A 2 18.12 -8.44 -9.74
CA TRP A 2 16.81 -8.03 -9.19
C TRP A 2 15.64 -8.97 -9.57
N VAL A 3 15.81 -9.73 -10.65
CA VAL A 3 14.84 -10.73 -11.13
C VAL A 3 14.54 -11.81 -10.09
N PHE A 4 15.55 -12.34 -9.39
CA PHE A 4 15.32 -13.35 -8.34
C PHE A 4 14.54 -12.78 -7.14
N GLN A 5 14.78 -11.52 -6.81
CA GLN A 5 14.01 -10.83 -5.76
C GLN A 5 12.56 -10.62 -6.19
N ALA A 6 12.32 -10.26 -7.47
CA ALA A 6 10.98 -10.15 -8.02
C ALA A 6 10.25 -11.50 -8.00
N ILE A 7 10.91 -12.58 -8.43
CA ILE A 7 10.35 -13.94 -8.38
C ILE A 7 9.99 -14.31 -6.93
N GLY A 8 10.90 -14.10 -5.98
CA GLY A 8 10.64 -14.33 -4.56
C GLY A 8 9.45 -13.50 -4.03
N LEU A 9 9.31 -12.25 -4.48
CA LEU A 9 8.19 -11.38 -4.14
C LEU A 9 6.86 -11.93 -4.67
N PHE A 10 6.83 -12.44 -5.90
CA PHE A 10 5.66 -13.10 -6.47
C PHE A 10 5.25 -14.34 -5.67
N PHE A 11 6.19 -15.23 -5.36
CA PHE A 11 5.90 -16.40 -4.52
C PHE A 11 5.39 -15.98 -3.14
N THR A 12 5.99 -14.95 -2.55
CA THR A 12 5.54 -14.40 -1.25
C THR A 12 4.11 -13.86 -1.34
N ALA A 13 3.76 -13.15 -2.41
CA ALA A 13 2.41 -12.65 -2.64
C ALA A 13 1.39 -13.77 -2.83
N ILE A 14 1.74 -14.82 -3.56
CA ILE A 14 0.88 -16.00 -3.74
C ILE A 14 0.69 -16.72 -2.40
N ALA A 15 1.78 -17.01 -1.70
CA ALA A 15 1.75 -17.66 -0.40
C ALA A 15 0.92 -16.85 0.62
N TRP A 16 1.09 -15.53 0.65
CA TRP A 16 0.28 -14.63 1.45
C TRP A 16 -1.20 -14.70 1.08
N ARG A 17 -1.54 -14.64 -0.22
CA ARG A 17 -2.95 -14.71 -0.67
C ARG A 17 -3.63 -16.03 -0.31
N LEU A 18 -2.88 -17.14 -0.28
CA LEU A 18 -3.39 -18.46 0.05
C LEU A 18 -3.51 -18.68 1.57
N THR A 19 -2.51 -18.21 2.33
CA THR A 19 -2.43 -18.46 3.79
C THR A 19 -3.08 -17.36 4.63
N GLY A 20 -3.26 -16.16 4.08
CA GLY A 20 -3.68 -14.97 4.82
C GLY A 20 -2.63 -14.46 5.82
N ALA A 21 -1.41 -14.99 5.83
CA ALA A 21 -0.42 -14.67 6.84
C ALA A 21 0.09 -13.23 6.72
N LEU A 22 -0.28 -12.36 7.68
CA LEU A 22 0.10 -10.93 7.70
C LEU A 22 1.62 -10.70 7.61
N ARG A 23 2.43 -11.63 8.15
CA ARG A 23 3.91 -11.55 8.06
C ARG A 23 4.41 -11.54 6.61
N LEU A 24 3.81 -12.34 5.72
CA LEU A 24 4.18 -12.38 4.31
C LEU A 24 3.71 -11.12 3.58
N GLY A 25 2.54 -10.62 3.95
CA GLY A 25 2.03 -9.33 3.51
C GLY A 25 2.94 -8.15 3.84
N ARG A 26 3.49 -8.12 5.06
CA ARG A 26 4.47 -7.10 5.47
C ARG A 26 5.74 -7.11 4.61
N THR A 27 6.13 -8.25 4.06
CA THR A 27 7.27 -8.30 3.12
C THR A 27 6.96 -7.53 1.84
N LEU A 28 5.71 -7.54 1.35
CA LEU A 28 5.29 -6.72 0.22
C LEU A 28 5.31 -5.22 0.57
N ILE A 29 4.81 -4.86 1.76
CA ILE A 29 4.87 -3.47 2.25
C ILE A 29 6.31 -2.98 2.35
N ARG A 30 7.24 -3.78 2.89
CA ARG A 30 8.67 -3.42 2.93
C ARG A 30 9.29 -3.27 1.53
N ALA A 31 8.84 -4.08 0.58
CA ALA A 31 9.31 -3.97 -0.81
C ALA A 31 8.86 -2.65 -1.47
N LEU A 32 7.81 -1.98 -0.98
CA LEU A 32 7.47 -0.61 -1.41
C LEU A 32 8.56 0.41 -1.05
N SER A 33 9.35 0.17 0.01
CA SER A 33 10.51 1.01 0.36
C SER A 33 11.77 0.69 -0.44
N SER A 34 11.71 -0.27 -1.38
CA SER A 34 12.90 -0.69 -2.11
C SER A 34 13.50 0.46 -2.91
N ARG A 35 14.83 0.57 -2.91
CA ARG A 35 15.56 1.48 -3.80
C ARG A 35 15.38 1.11 -5.28
N ASN A 36 15.05 -0.16 -5.55
CA ASN A 36 14.77 -0.61 -6.90
C ASN A 36 13.31 -0.30 -7.27
N GLU A 37 13.15 0.63 -8.20
CA GLU A 37 11.84 1.06 -8.71
C GLU A 37 11.00 -0.10 -9.25
N ASN A 38 11.60 -1.06 -9.94
CA ASN A 38 10.86 -2.21 -10.48
C ASN A 38 10.27 -3.07 -9.35
N LEU A 39 11.03 -3.31 -8.28
CA LEU A 39 10.54 -4.08 -7.13
C LEU A 39 9.43 -3.35 -6.39
N ARG A 40 9.56 -2.02 -6.24
CA ARG A 40 8.53 -1.17 -5.65
C ARG A 40 7.24 -1.22 -6.47
N ASN A 41 7.35 -1.09 -7.79
CA ASN A 41 6.19 -1.12 -8.69
C ASN A 41 5.50 -2.49 -8.69
N ILE A 42 6.27 -3.59 -8.74
CA ILE A 42 5.71 -4.95 -8.66
C ILE A 42 4.98 -5.15 -7.32
N ALA A 43 5.56 -4.69 -6.20
CA ALA A 43 4.92 -4.78 -4.89
C ALA A 43 3.57 -4.03 -4.86
N GLY A 44 3.54 -2.80 -5.40
CA GLY A 44 2.31 -2.01 -5.53
C GLY A 44 1.24 -2.73 -6.34
N ILE A 45 1.60 -3.23 -7.53
CA ILE A 45 0.67 -3.97 -8.41
C ILE A 45 0.11 -5.21 -7.70
N LEU A 46 0.95 -5.97 -6.98
CA LEU A 46 0.53 -7.17 -6.27
C LEU A 46 -0.45 -6.86 -5.13
N LEU A 47 -0.25 -5.74 -4.42
CA LEU A 47 -1.14 -5.27 -3.37
C LEU A 47 -2.49 -4.81 -3.93
N VAL A 48 -2.50 -3.97 -4.97
CA VAL A 48 -3.76 -3.55 -5.64
C VAL A 48 -4.51 -4.76 -6.17
N ARG A 49 -3.82 -5.69 -6.84
CA ARG A 49 -4.43 -6.92 -7.38
C ARG A 49 -4.94 -7.87 -6.29
N ALA A 50 -4.49 -7.73 -5.05
CA ALA A 50 -5.04 -8.47 -3.91
C ALA A 50 -6.36 -7.88 -3.40
N GLY A 51 -6.71 -6.65 -3.80
CA GLY A 51 -7.98 -6.02 -3.47
C GLY A 51 -8.17 -5.85 -1.96
N LYS A 52 -9.39 -6.12 -1.46
CA LYS A 52 -9.74 -6.05 -0.03
C LYS A 52 -8.84 -6.87 0.91
N ARG A 53 -8.14 -7.89 0.40
CA ARG A 53 -7.17 -8.63 1.25
C ARG A 53 -5.96 -7.77 1.64
N ALA A 54 -5.58 -6.78 0.82
CA ALA A 54 -4.47 -5.88 1.11
C ALA A 54 -4.84 -4.77 2.11
N GLU A 55 -6.12 -4.50 2.30
CA GLU A 55 -6.62 -3.44 3.19
C GLU A 55 -6.08 -3.55 4.63
N PRO A 56 -6.20 -4.67 5.37
CA PRO A 56 -5.67 -4.75 6.73
C PRO A 56 -4.15 -4.59 6.81
N LEU A 57 -3.41 -4.94 5.74
CA LEU A 57 -1.96 -4.72 5.69
C LEU A 57 -1.61 -3.26 5.46
N LEU A 58 -2.32 -2.60 4.56
CA LEU A 58 -2.11 -1.19 4.25
C LEU A 58 -2.55 -0.31 5.43
N GLN A 59 -3.64 -0.66 6.11
CA GLN A 59 -4.02 -0.04 7.38
C GLN A 59 -2.93 -0.25 8.44
N GLU A 60 -2.40 -1.46 8.60
CA GLU A 60 -1.29 -1.68 9.54
C GLU A 60 -0.06 -0.81 9.17
N ALA A 61 0.28 -0.73 7.88
CA ALA A 61 1.38 0.11 7.40
C ALA A 61 1.13 1.60 7.67
N LEU A 62 -0.11 2.06 7.48
CA LEU A 62 -0.55 3.43 7.78
C LEU A 62 -0.37 3.75 9.27
N HIS A 63 -0.83 2.86 10.15
CA HIS A 63 -0.68 3.00 11.61
C HIS A 63 0.80 3.00 12.04
N ARG A 64 1.64 2.21 11.39
CA ARG A 64 3.09 2.17 11.63
C ARG A 64 3.86 3.33 10.98
N ARG A 65 3.17 4.19 10.21
CA ARG A 65 3.77 5.25 9.41
C ARG A 65 4.83 4.74 8.42
N GLU A 66 4.64 3.54 7.88
CA GLU A 66 5.51 2.92 6.90
C GLU A 66 5.07 3.28 5.47
N ASN A 67 6.00 3.81 4.67
CA ASN A 67 5.77 4.18 3.27
C ASN A 67 4.53 5.06 3.04
N LEU A 68 4.28 5.99 3.97
CA LEU A 68 3.03 6.75 4.06
C LEU A 68 2.50 7.25 2.70
N PRO A 69 3.26 7.93 1.83
CA PRO A 69 2.72 8.41 0.55
C PRO A 69 2.20 7.27 -0.33
N MET A 70 2.97 6.19 -0.46
CA MET A 70 2.61 5.04 -1.29
C MET A 70 1.44 4.25 -0.70
N THR A 71 1.43 4.07 0.62
CA THR A 71 0.35 3.38 1.34
C THR A 71 -0.97 4.13 1.19
N LEU A 72 -0.95 5.46 1.28
CA LEU A 72 -2.12 6.33 1.08
C LEU A 72 -2.66 6.22 -0.35
N THR A 73 -1.78 6.26 -1.36
CA THR A 73 -2.17 6.06 -2.77
C THR A 73 -2.80 4.68 -2.99
N LEU A 74 -2.18 3.62 -2.47
CA LEU A 74 -2.70 2.26 -2.62
C LEU A 74 -4.05 2.05 -1.92
N LEU A 75 -4.26 2.67 -0.76
CA LEU A 75 -5.56 2.65 -0.08
C LEU A 75 -6.65 3.37 -0.90
N ALA A 76 -6.29 4.49 -1.55
CA ALA A 76 -7.20 5.18 -2.46
C ALA A 76 -7.57 4.33 -3.68
N ASP A 77 -6.57 3.68 -4.28
CA ASP A 77 -6.76 2.79 -5.45
C ASP A 77 -7.65 1.58 -5.12
N LEU A 78 -7.65 1.12 -3.86
CA LEU A 78 -8.55 0.06 -3.39
C LEU A 78 -9.99 0.54 -3.21
N GLY A 79 -10.21 1.86 -3.09
CA GLY A 79 -11.55 2.47 -3.08
C GLY A 79 -12.39 2.18 -1.84
N ASP A 80 -11.81 1.63 -0.76
CA ASP A 80 -12.57 1.35 0.44
C ASP A 80 -12.83 2.65 1.23
N ARG A 81 -14.09 3.02 1.41
CA ARG A 81 -14.47 4.26 2.10
C ARG A 81 -14.24 4.17 3.61
N ILE A 82 -14.06 2.98 4.16
CA ILE A 82 -13.78 2.80 5.59
C ILE A 82 -12.46 3.49 5.99
N VAL A 83 -11.47 3.48 5.10
CA VAL A 83 -10.17 4.12 5.33
C VAL A 83 -10.15 5.63 5.08
N GLU A 84 -11.23 6.23 4.55
CA GLU A 84 -11.30 7.69 4.32
C GLU A 84 -11.08 8.48 5.62
N LYS A 85 -11.73 8.04 6.71
CA LYS A 85 -11.59 8.65 8.04
C LYS A 85 -10.19 8.47 8.63
N GLU A 86 -9.52 7.37 8.30
CA GLU A 86 -8.14 7.11 8.74
C GLU A 86 -7.12 7.93 7.94
N ILE A 87 -7.44 8.29 6.69
CA ILE A 87 -6.59 9.08 5.80
C ILE A 87 -6.70 10.59 6.09
N GLN A 88 -7.87 11.06 6.52
CA GLN A 88 -8.15 12.48 6.76
C GLN A 88 -7.10 13.20 7.63
N PRO A 89 -6.61 12.64 8.76
CA PRO A 89 -5.57 13.25 9.58
C PRO A 89 -4.24 13.46 8.86
N PHE A 90 -3.93 12.67 7.82
CA PHE A 90 -2.68 12.78 7.07
C PHE A 90 -2.68 13.94 6.07
N SER A 91 -3.84 14.52 5.74
CA SER A 91 -3.96 15.67 4.81
C SER A 91 -3.27 16.96 5.30
N THR A 92 -2.95 17.01 6.59
CA THR A 92 -2.24 18.09 7.28
C THR A 92 -0.92 17.60 7.90
N ASP A 93 -0.40 16.46 7.45
CA ASP A 93 0.89 15.95 7.94
C ASP A 93 2.03 16.95 7.66
N ARG A 94 3.06 16.93 8.52
CA ARG A 94 4.22 17.82 8.41
C ARG A 94 5.05 17.51 7.17
N ASP A 95 5.04 16.27 6.70
CA ASP A 95 5.65 15.90 5.43
C ASP A 95 4.73 16.31 4.27
N PRO A 96 5.16 17.25 3.40
CA PRO A 96 4.32 17.71 2.29
C PRO A 96 3.96 16.58 1.32
N ARG A 97 4.81 15.56 1.16
CA ARG A 97 4.52 14.42 0.27
C ARG A 97 3.41 13.54 0.82
N VAL A 98 3.37 13.37 2.14
CA VAL A 98 2.31 12.63 2.83
C VAL A 98 1.01 13.40 2.77
N ALA A 99 1.05 14.71 3.05
CA ALA A 99 -0.12 15.58 2.97
C ALA A 99 -0.72 15.61 1.56
N GLU A 100 0.12 15.69 0.54
CA GLU A 100 -0.32 15.68 -0.86
C GLU A 100 -0.93 14.34 -1.25
N ALA A 101 -0.28 13.22 -0.90
CA ALA A 101 -0.81 11.88 -1.14
C ALA A 101 -2.16 11.65 -0.44
N ALA A 102 -2.31 12.10 0.81
CA ALA A 102 -3.57 12.01 1.54
C ALA A 102 -4.67 12.86 0.88
N ARG A 103 -4.37 14.10 0.49
CA ARG A 103 -5.34 14.96 -0.22
C ARG A 103 -5.73 14.39 -1.59
N GLN A 104 -4.79 13.77 -2.29
CA GLN A 104 -5.09 13.08 -3.55
C GLN A 104 -5.99 11.86 -3.31
N ALA A 105 -5.69 11.05 -2.30
CA ALA A 105 -6.51 9.92 -1.90
C ALA A 105 -7.95 10.33 -1.57
N LEU A 106 -8.13 11.39 -0.76
CA LEU A 106 -9.47 11.92 -0.43
C LEU A 106 -10.24 12.39 -1.67
N ARG A 107 -9.58 13.08 -2.61
CA ARG A 107 -10.20 13.47 -3.89
C ARG A 107 -10.67 12.29 -4.72
N VAL A 108 -9.93 11.17 -4.71
CA VAL A 108 -10.34 9.95 -5.40
C VAL A 108 -11.62 9.38 -4.78
N PHE A 109 -11.74 9.36 -3.45
CA PHE A 109 -12.97 8.92 -2.78
C PHE A 109 -14.17 9.84 -3.08
N GLU A 110 -13.94 11.17 -3.12
CA GLU A 110 -14.97 12.16 -3.47
C GLU A 110 -15.44 12.02 -4.92
N SER A 111 -14.53 11.75 -5.86
CA SER A 111 -14.86 11.56 -7.28
C SER A 111 -15.56 10.23 -7.57
N ASN A 112 -15.40 9.23 -6.71
CA ASN A 112 -16.01 7.90 -6.85
C ASN A 112 -17.35 7.80 -6.07
N ARG A 113 -18.04 8.95 -5.92
CA ARG A 113 -19.31 9.13 -5.21
C ARG A 113 -20.49 9.18 -6.16
#